data_AF-J2ZRE9-F1
#
_entry.id   AF-J2ZRE9-F1
#
_cell.length_a   1.000
_cell.length_b   1.000
_cell.length_c   1.000
_cell.angle_alpha   90.00
_cell.angle_beta   90.00
_cell.angle_gamma   90.00
#
_symmetry.space_group_name_H-M   'P 1'
#
loop_
_entity.id
_entity.type
_entity.pdbx_description
1 polymer ?
#
loop_
_entity_poly.entity_id
_entity_poly.type
_entity_poly.pdbx_seq_one_letter_code
_entity_poly.pdbx_strand_id
1 'polypeptide(L)' 'MHRASIITDQTTPRSQSPNAVSFVDRDLAASLICDFLTAVECEGPQRDVWIEYACSRAEVQLRDWGVTRLPIFGLGA' A
#
# COMPACT_ATOMS: atom_id res chain seq x y z
N MET A 1 47.69 23.51 -27.37
CA MET A 1 47.04 22.98 -26.15
C MET A 1 45.54 23.27 -26.24
N HIS A 2 44.75 22.34 -26.78
CA HIS A 2 43.29 22.49 -26.84
C HIS A 2 42.67 21.80 -25.63
N ARG A 3 42.11 22.59 -24.72
CA ARG A 3 41.41 22.10 -23.53
C ARG A 3 39.96 21.81 -23.93
N ALA A 4 39.62 20.53 -24.05
CA ALA A 4 38.24 20.09 -24.23
C ALA A 4 37.45 20.39 -22.95
N SER A 5 36.41 21.20 -23.05
CA SER A 5 35.47 21.45 -21.97
C SER A 5 34.59 20.22 -21.79
N ILE A 6 34.62 19.65 -20.59
CA ILE A 6 33.75 18.56 -20.17
C ILE A 6 32.31 19.12 -20.22
N ILE A 7 31.50 18.57 -21.11
CA ILE A 7 30.05 18.76 -21.08
C ILE A 7 29.60 18.11 -19.78
N THR A 8 29.30 18.94 -18.78
CA THR A 8 28.54 18.52 -17.60
C THR A 8 27.18 18.06 -18.12
N ASP A 9 27.00 16.75 -18.22
CA ASP A 9 25.70 16.13 -18.29
C ASP A 9 25.00 16.48 -16.96
N GLN A 10 24.29 17.60 -16.96
CA GLN A 10 23.32 17.89 -15.92
C GLN A 10 22.24 16.83 -16.07
N THR A 11 22.43 15.70 -15.41
CA THR A 11 21.36 14.75 -15.11
C THR A 11 20.29 15.56 -14.40
N THR A 12 19.32 16.01 -15.18
CA THR A 12 18.10 16.66 -14.73
C THR A 12 17.51 15.73 -13.67
N PRO A 13 17.11 16.23 -12.50
CA PRO A 13 16.44 15.39 -11.52
C PRO A 13 15.26 14.74 -12.26
N ARG A 14 15.33 13.42 -12.43
CA ARG A 14 14.31 12.64 -13.12
C ARG A 14 12.99 13.04 -12.50
N SER A 15 12.17 13.76 -13.26
CA SER A 15 10.86 14.21 -12.82
C SER A 15 10.11 12.97 -12.32
N GLN A 16 10.05 12.82 -11.00
CA GLN A 16 9.24 11.80 -10.37
C GLN A 16 7.83 12.19 -10.72
N SER A 17 7.25 11.46 -11.69
CA SER A 17 5.85 11.65 -12.04
C SER A 17 5.05 11.58 -10.74
N PRO A 18 4.20 12.58 -10.44
CA PRO A 18 3.45 12.64 -9.18
C PRO A 18 2.50 11.46 -8.97
N ASN A 19 2.38 10.55 -9.96
CA ASN A 19 1.53 9.37 -9.93
C ASN A 19 2.31 8.04 -9.81
N ALA A 20 3.63 8.08 -9.60
CA ALA A 20 4.40 6.85 -9.38
C ALA A 20 4.28 6.42 -7.92
N VAL A 21 3.20 5.70 -7.59
CA VAL A 21 3.10 4.98 -6.31
C VAL A 21 4.24 3.97 -6.26
N SER A 22 5.18 4.16 -5.33
CA SER A 22 6.30 3.24 -5.20
C SER A 22 5.83 1.92 -4.58
N PHE A 23 6.58 0.83 -4.79
CA PHE A 23 6.30 -0.44 -4.12
C PHE A 23 6.27 -0.28 -2.59
N VAL A 24 7.11 0.59 -2.03
CA VAL A 24 7.16 0.91 -0.60
C VAL A 24 5.86 1.57 -0.12
N ASP A 25 5.28 2.46 -0.93
CA ASP A 25 3.98 3.09 -0.61
C ASP A 25 2.84 2.07 -0.62
N ARG A 26 2.90 1.10 -1.54
CA ARG A 26 1.92 0.00 -1.60
C ARG A 26 2.02 -0.92 -0.38
N ASP A 27 3.22 -1.31 0.04
CA ASP A 27 3.40 -2.17 1.21
C ASP A 27 2.94 -1.49 2.50
N LEU A 28 3.26 -0.20 2.64
CA LEU A 28 2.82 0.59 3.80
C LEU A 28 1.29 0.76 3.80
N ALA A 29 0.68 1.03 2.65
CA ALA A 29 -0.78 1.06 2.51
C ALA A 29 -1.41 -0.30 2.84
N ALA A 30 -0.82 -1.41 2.39
CA ALA A 30 -1.30 -2.74 2.71
C ALA A 30 -1.26 -3.02 4.22
N SER A 31 -0.20 -2.61 4.92
CA SER A 31 -0.11 -2.72 6.39
C SER A 31 -1.24 -1.96 7.07
N LEU A 32 -1.48 -0.70 6.68
CA LEU A 32 -2.55 0.12 7.27
C LEU A 32 -3.94 -0.49 7.04
N ILE A 33 -4.19 -1.07 5.86
CA ILE A 33 -5.44 -1.77 5.57
C ILE A 33 -5.58 -3.01 6.44
N CYS A 34 -4.51 -3.78 6.64
CA CYS A 34 -4.52 -4.93 7.53
C CYS A 34 -4.81 -4.55 8.99
N ASP A 35 -4.24 -3.44 9.46
CA ASP A 35 -4.49 -2.91 10.81
C ASP A 35 -5.95 -2.46 10.97
N PHE A 36 -6.50 -1.76 9.97
CA PHE A 36 -7.92 -1.39 9.93
C PHE A 36 -8.84 -2.62 10.05
N LEU A 37 -8.62 -3.64 9.22
CA LEU A 37 -9.44 -4.85 9.25
C LEU A 37 -9.32 -5.58 10.60
N THR A 38 -8.14 -5.53 11.23
CA THR A 38 -7.89 -6.13 12.56
C THR A 38 -8.62 -5.36 13.65
N ALA A 39 -8.60 -4.03 13.62
CA ALA A 39 -9.36 -3.20 14.56
C ALA A 39 -10.87 -3.48 14.47
N VAL A 40 -11.39 -3.59 13.25
CA VAL A 40 -12.81 -3.90 13.00
C VAL A 40 -13.18 -5.32 13.47
N GLU A 41 -12.28 -6.29 13.37
CA GLU A 41 -12.47 -7.63 13.97
C GLU A 41 -12.51 -7.59 15.50
N CYS A 42 -11.67 -6.78 16.14
CA CYS A 42 -11.63 -6.61 17.59
C CYS A 42 -12.87 -5.87 18.15
N GLU A 43 -13.45 -4.93 17.39
CA GLU A 43 -14.64 -4.18 17.81
C GLU A 43 -15.89 -5.08 17.96
N GLY A 44 -15.94 -6.17 17.20
CA GLY A 44 -16.99 -7.18 17.31
C GLY A 44 -18.02 -7.14 16.17
N PRO A 45 -19.13 -7.87 16.32
CA PRO A 45 -20.03 -8.22 15.21
C PRO A 45 -21.04 -7.13 14.83
N GLN A 46 -21.23 -6.09 15.66
CA GLN A 46 -22.14 -5.00 15.33
C GLN A 46 -21.42 -3.98 14.44
N ARG A 47 -21.69 -4.06 13.13
CA ARG A 47 -21.08 -3.19 12.13
C ARG A 47 -22.17 -2.49 11.34
N ASP A 48 -21.92 -1.24 11.01
CA ASP A 48 -22.73 -0.49 10.07
C ASP A 48 -22.43 -0.96 8.63
N VAL A 49 -23.42 -0.84 7.72
CA VAL A 49 -23.32 -1.23 6.30
C VAL A 49 -22.11 -0.61 5.59
N TRP A 50 -21.69 0.60 5.97
CA TRP A 50 -20.53 1.27 5.40
C TRP A 50 -19.21 0.66 5.87
N ILE A 51 -19.15 0.16 7.10
CA ILE A 51 -18.00 -0.60 7.60
C ILE A 51 -17.88 -1.93 6.88
N GLU A 52 -18.98 -2.65 6.67
CA GLU A 52 -18.98 -3.89 5.88
C GLU A 52 -18.50 -3.66 4.43
N TYR A 53 -19.01 -2.59 3.80
CA TYR A 53 -18.58 -2.18 2.47
C TYR A 53 -17.07 -1.84 2.44
N ALA A 54 -16.59 -1.06 3.42
CA ALA A 54 -15.18 -0.70 3.52
C ALA A 54 -14.28 -1.94 3.70
N CYS A 55 -14.68 -2.89 4.54
CA CYS A 55 -13.97 -4.16 4.71
C CYS A 55 -13.92 -4.96 3.41
N SER A 56 -15.05 -5.10 2.70
CA SER A 56 -15.09 -5.83 1.42
C SER A 56 -14.17 -5.20 0.37
N ARG A 57 -14.17 -3.86 0.26
CA ARG A 57 -13.29 -3.12 -0.65
C ARG A 57 -11.82 -3.28 -0.28
N ALA A 58 -11.49 -3.22 1.01
CA ALA A 58 -10.15 -3.43 1.53
C ALA A 58 -9.61 -4.83 1.20
N GLU A 59 -10.41 -5.87 1.39
CA GLU A 59 -10.03 -7.25 1.07
C GLU A 59 -9.76 -7.47 -0.42
N VAL A 60 -10.60 -6.89 -1.29
CA VAL A 60 -10.36 -6.92 -2.75
C VAL A 60 -9.05 -6.22 -3.08
N GLN A 61 -8.80 -5.05 -2.50
CA GLN A 61 -7.59 -4.28 -2.78
C GLN A 61 -6.33 -5.02 -2.37
N LEU A 62 -6.33 -5.67 -1.20
CA LEU A 62 -5.22 -6.49 -0.74
C LEU A 62 -4.98 -7.69 -1.67
N ARG A 63 -6.05 -8.35 -2.12
CA ARG A 63 -5.95 -9.46 -3.08
C ARG A 63 -5.35 -9.01 -4.41
N ASP A 64 -5.77 -7.87 -4.94
CA ASP A 64 -5.22 -7.29 -6.17
C ASP A 64 -3.73 -6.94 -6.02
N TRP A 65 -3.30 -6.61 -4.81
CA TRP A 65 -1.89 -6.40 -4.47
C TRP A 65 -1.12 -7.68 -4.12
N GLY A 66 -1.77 -8.84 -4.10
CA GLY A 66 -1.16 -10.12 -3.74
C GLY A 66 -0.85 -10.27 -2.26
N VAL A 67 -1.46 -9.45 -1.40
CA VAL A 67 -1.25 -9.47 0.05
C VAL A 67 -2.27 -10.39 0.70
N THR A 68 -1.79 -11.39 1.44
CA THR A 68 -2.63 -12.31 2.21
C THR A 68 -2.60 -11.91 3.68
N ARG A 69 -3.75 -11.56 4.24
CA ARG A 69 -3.90 -11.29 5.67
C ARG A 69 -4.29 -12.57 6.41
N LEU A 70 -3.68 -12.82 7.56
CA LEU A 70 -4.09 -13.89 8.47
C LEU A 70 -5.20 -13.33 9.39
N PRO A 71 -6.42 -13.91 9.39
CA PRO A 71 -7.47 -13.49 10.31
C PRO A 71 -7.09 -13.85 11.75
N ILE A 72 -7.51 -13.03 12.72
CA ILE A 72 -7.19 -13.23 14.14
C ILE A 72 -7.70 -14.61 14.63
N PHE A 73 -8.78 -15.12 14.04
CA PHE A 73 -9.39 -16.40 14.40
C PHE A 73 -8.86 -17.62 13.60
N GLY A 74 -7.83 -17.45 12.76
CA GLY A 74 -7.27 -18.52 11.91
C GLY A 74 -6.30 -19.49 12.60
N LEU A 75 -6.07 -19.37 13.91
CA LEU A 75 -5.12 -20.19 14.69
C LEU A 75 -5.80 -21.35 15.46
N GLY A 76 -6.94 -21.81 14.97
CA GLY A 76 -7.72 -22.89 15.59
C GLY A 76 -8.55 -23.69 14.60
N ALA A 77 -7.88 -24.42 13.70
CA ALA A 77 -8.45 -25.55 12.97
C ALA A 77 -7.35 -26.57 12.67
#